data_AF-A0A7L4B0F7-F1
#
_entry.id   AF-A0A7L4B0F7-F1
#
_cell.length_a   1.000
_cell.length_b   1.000
_cell.length_c   1.000
_cell.angle_alpha   90.00
_cell.angle_beta   90.00
_cell.angle_gamma   90.00
#
_symmetry.space_group_name_H-M   'P 1'
#
loop_
_entity.id
_entity.type
_entity.pdbx_description
1 polymer ?
#
loop_
_entity_poly.entity_id
_entity_poly.type
_entity_poly.pdbx_seq_one_letter_code
_entity_poly.pdbx_strand_id
1 'polypeptide(L)'
;MAGSLLRSGVRRFPWLCNVLLYGGLFAAGDAAQQLWRRRRRGQPPDWAQTRRVALVALAFHGNFSYVWLRALERALPGRRPPAVLGKVLCDQLLGAPVAVLAFYTGMSILQRKEDIFSDCKKKFWNTYKTGLMYWPFVQLSNFILVPVYLRTAYTGLCGFVWATFICFSQQSGDGTAKAAFMWLQREKVNADEESSEK
;
A
#
# COMPACT_ATOMS: atom_id res chain seq x y z
N MET A 1 6.31 -1.03 -31.24
CA MET A 1 7.65 -1.54 -30.87
C MET A 1 7.99 -1.38 -29.39
N ALA A 2 7.78 -0.22 -28.74
CA ALA A 2 8.09 -0.04 -27.30
C ALA A 2 7.37 -1.06 -26.39
N GLY A 3 6.10 -1.37 -26.67
CA GLY A 3 5.31 -2.33 -25.89
C GLY A 3 5.71 -3.80 -26.05
N SER A 4 6.48 -4.19 -27.09
CA SER A 4 7.01 -5.55 -27.20
C SER A 4 8.34 -5.70 -26.45
N LEU A 5 9.21 -4.67 -26.49
CA LEU A 5 10.46 -4.65 -25.74
C LEU A 5 10.24 -4.58 -24.22
N LEU A 6 9.28 -3.76 -23.76
CA LEU A 6 8.84 -3.72 -22.35
C LEU A 6 8.31 -5.09 -21.89
N ARG A 7 7.51 -5.76 -22.71
CA ARG A 7 7.00 -7.11 -22.40
C ARG A 7 8.12 -8.15 -22.33
N SER A 8 9.13 -8.05 -23.20
CA SER A 8 10.29 -8.96 -23.20
C SER A 8 11.21 -8.74 -22.00
N GLY A 9 11.48 -7.49 -21.60
CA GLY A 9 12.31 -7.17 -20.44
C GLY A 9 11.68 -7.60 -19.11
N VAL A 10 10.40 -7.32 -18.91
CA VAL A 10 9.65 -7.71 -17.70
C VAL A 10 9.54 -9.22 -17.56
N ARG A 11 9.47 -9.97 -18.67
CA ARG A 11 9.50 -11.44 -18.65
C ARG A 11 10.89 -12.00 -18.41
N ARG A 12 11.94 -11.30 -18.84
CA ARG A 12 13.33 -11.76 -18.70
C ARG A 12 13.89 -11.52 -17.30
N PHE A 13 13.56 -10.39 -16.67
CA PHE A 13 13.95 -10.07 -15.30
C PHE A 13 12.74 -9.65 -14.44
N PRO A 14 11.78 -10.57 -14.20
CA PRO A 14 10.52 -10.24 -13.53
C PRO A 14 10.72 -9.77 -12.09
N TRP A 15 11.69 -10.35 -11.37
CA TRP A 15 12.00 -9.92 -10.01
C TRP A 15 12.45 -8.46 -9.96
N LEU A 16 13.49 -8.11 -10.72
CA LEU A 16 14.06 -6.77 -10.73
C LEU A 16 13.01 -5.72 -11.14
N CYS A 17 12.25 -5.99 -12.20
CA CYS A 17 11.21 -5.07 -12.67
C CYS A 17 10.12 -4.84 -11.61
N ASN A 18 9.67 -5.91 -10.94
CA ASN A 18 8.63 -5.79 -9.92
C ASN A 18 9.13 -5.06 -8.68
N VAL A 19 10.33 -5.39 -8.20
CA VAL A 19 10.90 -4.78 -6.99
C VAL A 19 11.20 -3.30 -7.22
N LEU A 20 11.82 -2.95 -8.35
CA LEU A 20 12.11 -1.56 -8.69
C LEU A 20 10.82 -0.75 -8.85
N LEU A 21 9.82 -1.29 -9.57
CA LEU A 21 8.54 -0.62 -9.75
C LEU A 21 7.80 -0.46 -8.41
N TYR A 22 7.77 -1.50 -7.58
CA TYR A 22 7.18 -1.44 -6.25
C TYR A 22 7.85 -0.35 -5.39
N GLY A 23 9.18 -0.35 -5.32
CA GLY A 23 9.94 0.63 -4.55
C GLY A 23 9.75 2.06 -5.06
N GLY A 24 9.76 2.23 -6.38
CA GLY A 24 9.50 3.52 -7.02
C GLY A 24 8.09 4.06 -6.73
N LEU A 25 7.07 3.20 -6.81
CA LEU A 25 5.68 3.58 -6.49
C LEU A 25 5.50 3.91 -5.01
N PHE A 26 6.15 3.18 -4.11
CA PHE A 26 6.14 3.49 -2.67
C PHE A 26 6.78 4.85 -2.38
N ALA A 27 7.94 5.12 -2.97
CA ALA A 27 8.62 6.41 -2.84
C ALA A 27 7.81 7.55 -3.46
N ALA A 28 7.20 7.32 -4.62
CA ALA A 28 6.32 8.29 -5.27
C ALA A 28 5.08 8.59 -4.42
N GLY A 29 4.51 7.58 -3.76
CA GLY A 29 3.36 7.75 -2.86
C GLY A 29 3.71 8.62 -1.65
N ASP A 30 4.89 8.39 -1.05
CA ASP A 30 5.39 9.25 0.02
C ASP A 30 5.66 10.69 -0.46
N ALA A 31 6.32 10.86 -1.62
CA ALA A 31 6.55 12.18 -2.20
C ALA A 31 5.24 12.93 -2.50
N ALA A 32 4.24 12.24 -3.07
CA ALA A 32 2.92 12.80 -3.33
C ALA A 32 2.22 13.23 -2.03
N GLN A 33 2.27 12.39 -0.99
CA GLN A 33 1.78 12.73 0.34
C GLN A 33 2.44 14.00 0.89
N GLN A 34 3.77 14.09 0.79
CA GLN A 34 4.51 15.24 1.29
C GLN A 34 4.19 16.52 0.52
N LEU A 35 4.11 16.43 -0.81
CA LEU A 35 3.75 17.57 -1.65
C LEU A 35 2.33 18.06 -1.39
N TRP A 36 1.40 17.15 -1.11
CA TRP A 36 0.05 17.49 -0.72
C TRP A 36 0.00 18.18 0.65
N ARG A 37 0.77 17.70 1.63
CA ARG A 37 0.93 18.36 2.94
C ARG A 37 1.52 19.75 2.80
N ARG A 38 2.50 19.94 1.90
CA ARG A 38 3.04 21.26 1.57
C ARG A 38 1.94 22.20 1.06
N ARG A 39 1.15 21.74 0.10
CA ARG A 39 0.09 22.56 -0.50
C ARG A 39 -1.02 22.91 0.49
N ARG A 40 -1.36 22.01 1.42
CA ARG A 40 -2.48 22.19 2.37
C ARG A 40 -2.09 22.81 3.71
N ARG A 41 -0.89 22.52 4.22
CA ARG A 41 -0.44 22.89 5.57
C ARG A 41 0.83 23.74 5.58
N GLY A 42 1.38 24.09 4.42
CA GLY A 42 2.62 24.86 4.31
C GLY A 42 3.88 24.13 4.77
N GLN A 43 3.81 22.82 5.06
CA GLN A 43 4.95 22.06 5.57
C GLN A 43 5.96 21.76 4.44
N PRO A 44 7.26 22.02 4.62
CA PRO A 44 8.26 21.70 3.62
C PRO A 44 8.40 20.17 3.46
N PRO A 45 8.67 19.67 2.23
CA PRO A 45 8.94 18.25 2.03
C PRO A 45 10.27 17.82 2.68
N ASP A 46 10.23 16.72 3.42
CA ASP A 46 11.39 15.96 3.89
C ASP A 46 11.77 14.88 2.86
N TRP A 47 12.65 15.23 1.92
CA TRP A 47 13.16 14.28 0.93
C TRP A 47 14.03 13.17 1.54
N ALA A 48 14.59 13.38 2.73
CA ALA A 48 15.32 12.33 3.43
C ALA A 48 14.37 11.23 3.89
N GLN A 49 13.16 11.57 4.32
CA GLN A 49 12.09 10.61 4.59
C GLN A 49 11.76 9.78 3.35
N THR A 50 11.56 10.41 2.19
CA THR A 50 11.25 9.69 0.93
C THR A 50 12.36 8.72 0.55
N ARG A 51 13.64 9.11 0.72
CA ARG A 51 14.77 8.21 0.50
C ARG A 51 14.76 7.01 1.44
N ARG A 52 14.44 7.20 2.73
CA ARG A 52 14.32 6.08 3.69
C ARG A 52 13.18 5.14 3.31
N VAL A 53 12.02 5.69 2.92
CA VAL A 53 10.88 4.90 2.43
C VAL A 53 11.27 4.08 1.21
N ALA A 54 11.95 4.69 0.23
CA ALA A 54 12.45 4.00 -0.96
C ALA A 54 13.39 2.85 -0.57
N LEU A 55 14.30 3.08 0.38
CA LEU A 55 15.25 2.07 0.83
C LEU A 55 14.55 0.88 1.52
N VAL A 56 13.61 1.14 2.44
CA VAL A 56 12.81 0.07 3.08
C VAL A 56 11.99 -0.70 2.04
N ALA A 57 11.41 0.01 1.07
CA ALA A 57 10.60 -0.59 0.03
C ALA A 57 11.41 -1.49 -0.90
N LEU A 58 12.59 -1.04 -1.34
CA LEU A 58 13.48 -1.78 -2.23
C LEU A 58 14.22 -2.91 -1.54
N ALA A 59 14.72 -2.69 -0.32
CA ALA A 59 15.51 -3.68 0.40
C ALA A 59 14.63 -4.82 0.95
N PHE A 60 13.45 -4.50 1.48
CA PHE A 60 12.59 -5.48 2.13
C PHE A 60 11.26 -5.69 1.42
N HIS A 61 10.38 -4.69 1.36
CA HIS A 61 8.98 -4.93 0.99
C HIS A 61 8.79 -5.50 -0.42
N GLY A 62 9.51 -4.98 -1.41
CA GLY A 62 9.42 -5.46 -2.78
C GLY A 62 9.85 -6.93 -2.87
N ASN A 63 10.93 -7.30 -2.20
CA ASN A 63 11.44 -8.67 -2.16
C ASN A 63 10.49 -9.60 -1.41
N PHE A 64 10.04 -9.17 -0.22
CA PHE A 64 9.08 -9.90 0.58
C PHE A 64 7.80 -10.15 -0.21
N SER A 65 7.20 -9.11 -0.80
CA SER A 65 5.98 -9.24 -1.61
C SER A 65 6.18 -10.19 -2.79
N TYR A 66 7.31 -10.09 -3.51
CA TYR A 66 7.59 -10.95 -4.66
C TYR A 66 7.71 -12.43 -4.29
N VAL A 67 8.42 -12.73 -3.20
CA VAL A 67 8.58 -14.11 -2.72
C VAL A 67 7.28 -14.62 -2.12
N TRP A 68 6.62 -13.81 -1.28
CA TRP A 68 5.39 -14.16 -0.55
C TRP A 68 4.24 -14.50 -1.48
N LEU A 69 3.93 -13.65 -2.47
CA LEU A 69 2.83 -13.89 -3.40
C LEU A 69 3.05 -15.13 -4.28
N ARG A 70 4.30 -15.49 -4.55
CA ARG A 70 4.66 -16.74 -5.23
C ARG A 70 4.58 -17.94 -4.31
N ALA A 71 4.96 -17.81 -3.03
CA ALA A 71 4.81 -18.86 -2.04
C ALA A 71 3.33 -19.21 -1.83
N LEU A 72 2.46 -18.20 -1.71
CA LEU A 72 1.01 -18.39 -1.64
C LEU A 72 0.43 -19.07 -2.88
N GLU A 73 0.93 -18.74 -4.07
CA GLU A 73 0.50 -19.41 -5.30
C GLU A 73 0.94 -20.88 -5.35
N ARG A 74 2.13 -21.22 -4.83
CA ARG A 74 2.59 -22.60 -4.75
C ARG A 74 1.82 -23.42 -3.71
N ALA A 75 1.52 -22.82 -2.55
CA ALA A 75 0.81 -23.49 -1.47
C ALA A 75 -0.68 -23.72 -1.79
N LEU A 76 -1.32 -22.77 -2.47
CA LEU A 76 -2.75 -22.82 -2.80
C LEU A 76 -2.94 -22.64 -4.32
N PRO A 77 -2.61 -23.61 -5.17
CA PRO A 77 -2.57 -23.40 -6.62
C PRO A 77 -3.94 -23.04 -7.22
N GLY A 78 -3.93 -22.15 -8.21
CA GLY A 78 -5.09 -21.85 -9.04
C GLY A 78 -5.98 -20.72 -8.50
N ARG A 79 -7.13 -20.57 -9.16
CA ARG A 79 -8.05 -19.42 -8.99
C ARG A 79 -9.45 -19.80 -8.49
N ARG A 80 -9.63 -21.04 -8.01
CA ARG A 80 -10.91 -21.46 -7.43
C ARG A 80 -11.22 -20.63 -6.18
N PRO A 81 -12.49 -20.27 -5.91
CA PRO A 81 -12.86 -19.44 -4.76
C PRO A 81 -12.20 -19.84 -3.42
N PRO A 82 -12.20 -21.11 -2.98
CA PRO A 82 -11.57 -21.47 -1.71
C PRO A 82 -10.05 -21.27 -1.70
N ALA A 83 -9.36 -21.52 -2.82
CA ALA A 83 -7.92 -21.30 -2.92
C ALA A 83 -7.59 -19.80 -2.85
N VAL A 84 -8.37 -18.97 -3.54
CA VAL A 84 -8.19 -17.51 -3.51
C VAL A 84 -8.47 -16.94 -2.13
N LEU A 85 -9.58 -17.34 -1.50
CA LEU A 85 -9.93 -16.90 -0.14
C LEU A 85 -8.86 -17.33 0.86
N GLY A 86 -8.35 -18.56 0.77
CA GLY A 86 -7.23 -19.03 1.58
C GLY A 86 -5.97 -18.16 1.43
N LYS A 87 -5.60 -17.77 0.20
CA LYS A 87 -4.47 -16.87 -0.04
C LYS A 87 -4.68 -15.51 0.60
N VAL A 88 -5.87 -14.93 0.45
CA VAL A 88 -6.20 -13.64 1.05
C VAL A 88 -6.14 -13.73 2.57
N LEU A 89 -6.72 -14.75 3.18
CA LEU A 89 -6.66 -14.95 4.63
C LEU A 89 -5.22 -15.08 5.13
N CYS A 90 -4.40 -15.91 4.49
CA CYS A 90 -2.99 -16.04 4.85
C CYS A 90 -2.22 -14.72 4.67
N ASP A 91 -2.49 -13.99 3.59
CA ASP A 91 -1.88 -12.70 3.34
C ASP A 91 -2.25 -11.67 4.41
N GLN A 92 -3.52 -11.62 4.83
CA GLN A 92 -3.96 -10.68 5.85
C GLN A 92 -3.52 -11.07 7.27
N LEU A 93 -3.49 -12.36 7.60
CA LEU A 93 -3.13 -12.82 8.95
C LEU A 93 -1.63 -12.91 9.19
N LEU A 94 -0.82 -13.11 8.15
CA LEU A 94 0.63 -13.30 8.25
C LEU A 94 1.39 -12.26 7.46
N GLY A 95 1.06 -12.11 6.17
CA GLY A 95 1.75 -11.19 5.28
C GLY A 95 1.66 -9.73 5.71
N ALA A 96 0.46 -9.26 6.04
CA ALA A 96 0.21 -7.88 6.42
C ALA A 96 0.85 -7.51 7.77
N PRO A 97 0.74 -8.30 8.86
CA PRO A 97 1.47 -8.02 10.10
C PRO A 97 2.98 -7.93 9.90
N VAL A 98 3.57 -8.88 9.17
CA VAL A 98 5.01 -8.88 8.87
C VAL A 98 5.41 -7.63 8.09
N ALA A 99 4.63 -7.26 7.06
CA ALA A 99 4.90 -6.06 6.28
C ALA A 99 4.82 -4.78 7.14
N VAL A 100 3.80 -4.63 7.98
CA VAL A 100 3.64 -3.44 8.84
C VAL A 100 4.76 -3.35 9.88
N LEU A 101 5.11 -4.49 10.51
CA LEU A 101 6.22 -4.58 11.46
C LEU A 101 7.55 -4.19 10.82
N ALA A 102 7.83 -4.74 9.64
CA ALA A 102 9.06 -4.46 8.91
C ALA A 102 9.14 -3.01 8.46
N PHE A 103 8.02 -2.42 8.02
CA PHE A 103 7.98 -1.01 7.64
C PHE A 103 8.36 -0.09 8.81
N TYR A 104 7.67 -0.22 9.95
CA TYR A 104 7.91 0.66 11.09
C TYR A 104 9.30 0.45 11.70
N THR A 105 9.71 -0.80 11.86
CA THR A 105 11.04 -1.15 12.37
C THR A 105 12.12 -0.62 11.44
N GLY A 106 12.01 -0.86 10.13
CA GLY A 106 12.98 -0.39 9.13
C GLY A 106 13.08 1.13 9.08
N MET A 107 11.93 1.83 9.16
CA MET A 107 11.92 3.29 9.23
C MET A 107 12.59 3.81 10.50
N SER A 108 12.30 3.22 11.68
CA SER A 108 12.94 3.61 12.94
C SER A 108 14.46 3.41 12.93
N ILE A 109 14.94 2.30 12.34
CA ILE A 109 16.38 2.04 12.16
C ILE A 109 17.03 3.14 11.30
N LEU A 110 16.43 3.46 10.15
CA LEU A 110 16.97 4.48 9.23
C LEU A 110 16.83 5.92 9.76
N GLN A 111 15.92 6.14 10.70
CA GLN A 111 15.78 7.40 11.43
C GLN A 111 16.69 7.47 12.67
N ARG A 112 17.41 6.38 13.00
CA ARG A 112 18.29 6.27 14.18
C ARG A 112 17.56 6.60 15.49
N LYS A 113 16.34 6.10 15.65
CA LYS A 113 15.59 6.25 16.91
C LYS A 113 16.21 5.37 18.00
N GLU A 114 16.20 5.85 19.24
CA GLU A 114 16.64 5.09 20.42
C GLU A 114 15.77 3.85 20.65
N ASP A 115 14.43 4.03 20.64
CA ASP A 115 13.48 2.91 20.67
C ASP A 115 12.93 2.62 19.27
N ILE A 116 13.47 1.57 18.65
CA ILE A 116 13.13 1.11 17.30
C ILE A 116 11.65 0.65 17.23
N PHE A 117 11.10 0.13 18.33
CA PHE A 117 9.75 -0.44 18.38
C PHE A 117 8.68 0.57 18.81
N SER A 118 9.07 1.76 19.25
CA SER A 118 8.14 2.81 19.72
C SER A 118 7.04 3.13 18.72
N ASP A 119 7.39 3.37 17.46
CA ASP A 119 6.45 3.66 16.38
C ASP A 119 5.55 2.46 16.07
N CYS A 120 6.11 1.26 16.12
CA CYS A 120 5.36 0.04 15.89
C CYS A 120 4.28 -0.14 16.97
N LYS A 121 4.65 -0.06 18.26
CA LYS A 121 3.70 -0.17 19.37
C LYS A 121 2.54 0.83 19.26
N LYS A 122 2.84 2.06 18.85
CA LYS A 122 1.86 3.15 18.73
C LYS A 122 0.97 3.03 17.50
N LYS A 123 1.53 2.66 16.34
CA LYS A 123 0.86 2.80 15.04
C LYS A 123 0.45 1.48 14.40
N PHE A 124 0.95 0.35 14.87
CA PHE A 124 0.69 -0.97 14.28
C PHE A 124 -0.80 -1.25 14.17
N TRP A 125 -1.52 -1.21 15.29
CA TRP A 125 -2.94 -1.57 15.32
C TRP A 125 -3.80 -0.66 14.46
N ASN A 126 -3.54 0.66 14.48
CA ASN A 126 -4.27 1.60 13.65
C ASN A 126 -4.05 1.31 12.15
N THR A 127 -2.80 1.08 11.77
CA THR A 127 -2.42 0.81 10.38
C THR A 127 -2.93 -0.55 9.91
N TYR A 128 -2.84 -1.57 10.76
CA TYR A 128 -3.31 -2.91 10.46
C TYR A 128 -4.83 -2.94 10.30
N LYS A 129 -5.61 -2.37 11.24
CA LYS A 129 -7.07 -2.30 11.13
C LYS A 129 -7.55 -1.52 9.91
N THR A 130 -6.92 -0.37 9.64
CA THR A 130 -7.20 0.42 8.44
C THR A 130 -6.86 -0.41 7.20
N GLY A 131 -5.73 -1.10 7.20
CA GLY A 131 -5.30 -1.98 6.12
C GLY A 131 -6.28 -3.12 5.83
N LEU A 132 -6.85 -3.74 6.87
CA LEU A 132 -7.86 -4.80 6.73
C LEU A 132 -9.14 -4.35 6.02
N MET A 133 -9.40 -3.04 5.90
CA MET A 133 -10.55 -2.53 5.15
C MET A 133 -10.26 -2.39 3.64
N TYR A 134 -9.00 -2.43 3.24
CA TYR A 134 -8.56 -2.14 1.86
C TYR A 134 -7.82 -3.31 1.21
N TRP A 135 -6.81 -3.83 1.90
CA TRP A 135 -5.92 -4.85 1.37
C TRP A 135 -6.59 -6.19 1.03
N PRO A 136 -7.62 -6.68 1.75
CA PRO A 136 -8.29 -7.92 1.34
C PRO A 136 -8.91 -7.81 -0.05
N PHE A 137 -9.53 -6.69 -0.38
CA PHE A 137 -10.14 -6.45 -1.70
C PHE A 137 -9.08 -6.32 -2.80
N VAL A 138 -8.00 -5.59 -2.50
CA VAL A 138 -6.85 -5.49 -3.41
C VAL A 138 -6.26 -6.87 -3.68
N GLN A 139 -6.04 -7.69 -2.66
CA GLN A 139 -5.42 -9.00 -2.84
C GLN A 139 -6.36 -10.00 -3.50
N LEU A 140 -7.67 -9.91 -3.23
CA LEU A 140 -8.68 -10.69 -3.94
C LEU A 140 -8.59 -10.44 -5.45
N SER A 141 -8.60 -9.17 -5.87
CA SER A 141 -8.45 -8.81 -7.29
C SER A 141 -7.08 -9.22 -7.86
N ASN A 142 -6.00 -9.09 -7.08
CA ASN A 142 -4.65 -9.51 -7.45
C ASN A 142 -4.58 -11.01 -7.78
N PHE A 143 -5.14 -11.86 -6.91
CA PHE A 143 -5.09 -13.31 -7.10
C PHE A 143 -6.00 -13.81 -8.23
N ILE A 144 -7.13 -13.14 -8.48
CA ILE A 144 -8.09 -13.50 -9.54
C ILE A 144 -7.62 -13.01 -10.91
N LEU A 145 -7.20 -11.76 -11.03
CA LEU A 145 -7.01 -11.08 -12.31
C LEU A 145 -5.55 -11.05 -12.75
N VAL A 146 -4.63 -10.85 -11.81
CA VAL A 146 -3.23 -10.50 -12.14
C VAL A 146 -2.39 -11.78 -12.31
N PRO A 147 -1.59 -11.88 -13.38
CA PRO A 147 -0.68 -13.00 -13.56
C PRO A 147 0.45 -12.95 -12.53
N VAL A 148 0.92 -14.13 -12.09
CA VAL A 148 1.88 -14.29 -10.98
C VAL A 148 3.12 -13.39 -11.09
N TYR A 149 3.63 -13.17 -12.30
CA TYR A 149 4.84 -12.37 -12.53
C TYR A 149 4.64 -10.85 -12.43
N LEU A 150 3.40 -10.34 -12.32
CA LEU A 150 3.09 -8.90 -12.15
C LEU A 150 2.43 -8.58 -10.81
N ARG A 151 2.15 -9.58 -9.97
CA ARG A 151 1.36 -9.36 -8.75
C ARG A 151 1.99 -8.38 -7.78
N THR A 152 3.32 -8.36 -7.68
CA THR A 152 4.04 -7.40 -6.83
C THR A 152 3.97 -5.98 -7.39
N ALA A 153 4.16 -5.81 -8.70
CA ALA A 153 3.97 -4.51 -9.36
C ALA A 153 2.55 -3.98 -9.14
N TYR A 154 1.53 -4.84 -9.25
CA TYR A 154 0.15 -4.50 -8.94
C TYR A 154 -0.04 -4.08 -7.47
N THR A 155 0.49 -4.85 -6.52
CA THR A 155 0.48 -4.48 -5.09
C THR A 155 1.14 -3.10 -4.86
N GLY A 156 2.24 -2.80 -5.54
CA GLY A 156 2.91 -1.51 -5.48
C GLY A 156 2.03 -0.36 -6.00
N LEU A 157 1.31 -0.58 -7.10
CA LEU A 157 0.38 0.40 -7.67
C LEU A 157 -0.78 0.69 -6.72
N CYS A 158 -1.41 -0.34 -6.17
CA CYS A 158 -2.44 -0.18 -5.14
C CYS A 158 -1.87 0.46 -3.86
N GLY A 159 -0.60 0.23 -3.55
CA GLY A 159 0.12 0.89 -2.45
C GLY A 159 0.29 2.41 -2.66
N PHE A 160 0.51 2.85 -3.88
CA PHE A 160 0.51 4.29 -4.22
C PHE A 160 -0.87 4.93 -3.97
N VAL A 161 -1.94 4.26 -4.39
CA VAL A 161 -3.32 4.70 -4.12
C VAL A 161 -3.59 4.74 -2.61
N TRP A 162 -3.13 3.73 -1.88
CA TRP A 162 -3.23 3.67 -0.43
C TRP A 162 -2.55 4.85 0.27
N ALA A 163 -1.35 5.26 -0.18
CA ALA A 163 -0.67 6.44 0.36
C ALA A 163 -1.52 7.72 0.22
N THR A 164 -2.23 7.84 -0.90
CA THR A 164 -3.18 8.94 -1.13
C THR A 164 -4.39 8.85 -0.19
N PHE A 165 -4.90 7.65 0.07
CA PHE A 165 -6.01 7.43 1.01
C PHE A 165 -5.63 7.76 2.46
N ILE A 166 -4.43 7.39 2.91
CA ILE A 166 -3.94 7.76 4.26
C ILE A 166 -3.83 9.27 4.42
N CYS A 167 -3.44 10.01 3.37
CA CYS A 167 -3.44 11.47 3.41
C CYS A 167 -4.82 12.02 3.77
N PHE A 168 -5.85 11.51 3.09
CA PHE A 168 -7.23 11.90 3.33
C PHE A 168 -7.71 11.53 4.74
N SER A 169 -7.44 10.30 5.19
CA SER A 169 -7.83 9.85 6.53
C SER A 169 -7.18 10.68 7.65
N GLN A 170 -5.90 11.06 7.53
CA GLN A 170 -5.21 11.88 8.53
C GLN A 170 -5.71 13.33 8.63
N GLN A 171 -6.53 13.80 7.69
CA GLN A 171 -7.22 15.09 7.83
C GLN A 171 -8.43 15.02 8.75
N SER A 172 -9.03 13.84 8.89
CA SER A 172 -10.35 13.73 9.50
C SER A 172 -10.32 13.52 11.01
N GLY A 173 -9.14 13.38 11.62
CA GLY A 173 -8.93 13.31 13.08
C GLY A 173 -9.48 12.05 13.78
N ASP A 174 -10.50 11.43 13.20
CA ASP A 174 -11.21 10.26 13.69
C ASP A 174 -10.91 9.04 12.81
N GLY A 175 -10.94 7.85 13.42
CA GLY A 175 -10.64 6.58 12.75
C GLY A 175 -11.21 6.45 11.34
N THR A 176 -10.39 5.93 10.44
CA THR A 176 -10.53 5.84 8.97
C THR A 176 -11.95 5.54 8.45
N ALA A 177 -12.69 4.65 9.11
CA ALA A 177 -14.06 4.30 8.72
C ALA A 177 -15.05 5.45 8.96
N LYS A 178 -14.90 6.17 10.07
CA LYS A 178 -15.77 7.29 10.46
C LYS A 178 -15.53 8.50 9.56
N ALA A 179 -14.27 8.74 9.19
CA ALA A 179 -13.85 9.77 8.25
C ALA A 179 -14.46 9.57 6.84
N ALA A 180 -14.34 8.35 6.30
CA ALA A 180 -14.89 8.01 4.99
C ALA A 180 -16.42 8.07 5.00
N PHE A 181 -17.05 7.59 6.08
CA PHE A 181 -18.50 7.66 6.25
C PHE A 181 -19.01 9.11 6.36
N MET A 182 -18.32 9.96 7.15
CA MET A 182 -18.67 11.38 7.28
C MET A 182 -18.49 12.14 5.96
N TRP A 183 -17.47 11.82 5.17
CA TRP A 183 -17.29 12.43 3.85
C TRP A 183 -18.42 12.05 2.88
N LEU A 184 -18.80 10.76 2.84
CA LEU A 184 -19.92 10.30 2.02
C LEU A 184 -21.25 10.92 2.47
N GLN A 185 -21.47 11.06 3.78
CA GLN A 185 -22.63 11.77 4.30
C GLN A 185 -22.63 13.25 3.89
N ARG A 186 -21.47 13.91 3.92
CA ARG A 186 -21.34 15.31 3.54
C ARG A 186 -21.58 15.56 2.06
N GLU A 187 -21.08 14.69 1.18
CA GLU A 187 -21.40 14.76 -0.25
C GLU A 187 -22.89 14.56 -0.50
N LYS A 188 -23.52 13.63 0.22
CA LYS A 188 -24.96 13.37 0.08
C LYS A 188 -25.81 14.58 0.51
N VAL A 189 -25.49 15.19 1.66
CA VAL A 189 -26.17 16.41 2.14
C VAL A 189 -26.01 17.56 1.14
N ASN A 190 -24.80 17.80 0.62
CA ASN A 190 -24.58 18.85 -0.36
C ASN A 190 -25.36 18.61 -1.66
N ALA A 191 -25.46 17.36 -2.13
CA ALA A 191 -26.24 17.01 -3.32
C ALA A 191 -27.75 17.19 -3.10
N ASP A 192 -28.23 16.89 -1.90
CA ASP A 192 -29.63 17.06 -1.51
C ASP A 192 -29.99 18.57 -1.41
N GLU A 193 -29.12 19.41 -0.84
CA GLU A 193 -29.29 20.88 -0.82
C GLU A 193 -29.32 21.49 -2.23
N GLU A 194 -28.41 21.08 -3.11
CA GLU A 194 -28.35 21.58 -4.50
C GLU A 194 -29.56 21.16 -5.35
N SER A 195 -30.31 20.13 -4.91
CA SER A 195 -31.56 19.68 -5.52
C SER A 195 -32.81 20.33 -4.92
N SER A 196 -32.71 20.92 -3.73
CA SER A 196 -33.80 21.65 -3.07
C SER A 196 -33.81 23.14 -3.44
N GLU A 197 -32.70 23.66 -3.99
CA GLU A 197 -32.57 25.02 -4.52
C GLU A 197 -32.91 25.16 -6.01
N LYS A 198 -33.27 24.06 -6.69
CA LYS A 198 -33.76 24.04 -8.08
C LYS A 198 -35.24 23.70 -8.15
#